data_AF-A0A0R9N6L7-F1
#
_entry.id   AF-A0A0R9N6L7-F1
#
_cell.length_a   1.000
_cell.length_b   1.000
_cell.length_c   1.000
_cell.angle_alpha   90.00
_cell.angle_beta   90.00
_cell.angle_gamma   90.00
#
_symmetry.space_group_name_H-M   'P 1'
#
loop_
_entity.id
_entity.type
_entity.pdbx_description
1 polymer ?
#
loop_
_entity_poly.entity_id
_entity_poly.type
_entity_poly.pdbx_seq_one_letter_code
_entity_poly.pdbx_strand_id
1 'polypeptide(L)'
;MLNLKSAIATVAILLSISAHAQTNNVKTLQKQLKLWQPIEIKESNNVVTVVLDANQVTPEIYDAVVSSGICMDVWTKDVPDSYMKTTKELHVLNKHKAFGYVLEQPLATCNEMGKEPDDRAKVMMLSKTHMFGMPKSK
;
A
#
# COMPACT_ATOMS: atom_id res chain seq x y z
N MET A 1 -50.69 0.59 -48.40
CA MET A 1 -50.44 1.92 -47.81
C MET A 1 -49.92 1.72 -46.40
N LEU A 2 -48.77 2.35 -46.14
CA LEU A 2 -47.94 2.32 -44.95
C LEU A 2 -48.68 2.81 -43.70
N ASN A 3 -48.39 2.24 -42.52
CA ASN A 3 -48.16 3.06 -41.32
C ASN A 3 -47.31 2.30 -40.29
N LEU A 4 -46.03 2.22 -40.63
CA LEU A 4 -44.90 2.02 -39.73
C LEU A 4 -44.76 3.30 -38.89
N LYS A 5 -45.14 3.30 -37.60
CA LYS A 5 -44.76 4.39 -36.69
C LYS A 5 -44.35 3.89 -35.30
N SER A 6 -43.04 3.98 -35.10
CA SER A 6 -42.33 4.19 -33.84
C SER A 6 -42.31 3.06 -32.80
N ALA A 7 -41.45 2.08 -33.04
CA ALA A 7 -40.74 1.43 -31.94
C ALA A 7 -39.50 2.28 -31.60
N ILE A 8 -39.63 3.21 -30.65
CA ILE A 8 -38.48 3.90 -30.05
C ILE A 8 -37.91 2.96 -29.00
N ALA A 9 -36.91 2.15 -29.37
CA ALA A 9 -36.13 1.37 -28.42
C ALA A 9 -35.05 2.29 -27.82
N THR A 10 -35.38 2.95 -26.71
CA THR A 10 -34.42 3.75 -25.94
C THR A 10 -33.51 2.80 -25.15
N VAL A 11 -32.35 2.44 -25.71
CA VAL A 11 -31.34 1.66 -24.99
C VAL A 11 -30.63 2.57 -23.99
N ALA A 12 -31.06 2.54 -22.73
CA ALA A 12 -30.37 3.22 -21.64
C ALA A 12 -29.14 2.41 -21.22
N ILE A 13 -27.96 2.82 -21.66
CA ILE A 13 -26.69 2.23 -21.23
C ILE A 13 -26.39 2.77 -19.82
N LEU A 14 -26.76 1.99 -18.79
CA LEU A 14 -26.32 2.24 -17.41
C LEU A 14 -24.82 1.91 -17.32
N LEU A 15 -23.97 2.91 -17.59
CA LEU A 15 -22.56 2.84 -17.22
C LEU A 15 -22.46 2.96 -15.70
N SER A 16 -22.50 1.83 -15.01
CA SER A 16 -22.19 1.73 -13.59
C SER A 16 -20.70 2.05 -13.40
N ILE A 17 -20.38 3.32 -13.20
CA ILE A 17 -19.04 3.74 -12.79
C ILE A 17 -18.89 3.25 -11.33
N SER A 18 -18.30 2.08 -11.13
CA SER A 18 -17.90 1.63 -9.80
C SER A 18 -16.74 2.52 -9.33
N ALA A 19 -17.09 3.64 -8.71
CA ALA A 19 -16.15 4.46 -7.97
C ALA A 19 -15.59 3.60 -6.83
N HIS A 20 -14.41 3.03 -7.03
CA HIS A 20 -13.68 2.34 -5.98
C HIS A 20 -13.22 3.40 -5.00
N ALA A 21 -13.97 3.56 -3.90
CA ALA A 21 -13.60 4.46 -2.84
C ALA A 21 -12.21 4.07 -2.34
N GLN A 22 -11.25 4.99 -2.43
CA GLN A 22 -9.93 4.79 -1.85
C GLN A 22 -10.09 4.53 -0.34
N THR A 23 -9.46 3.46 0.12
CA THR A 23 -9.49 3.08 1.53
C THR A 23 -8.81 4.13 2.40
N ASN A 24 -9.12 4.14 3.70
CA ASN A 24 -8.45 5.03 4.65
C ASN A 24 -6.93 4.80 4.68
N ASN A 25 -6.48 3.56 4.47
CA ASN A 25 -5.06 3.23 4.39
C ASN A 25 -4.39 3.90 3.20
N VAL A 26 -4.98 3.78 2.00
CA VAL A 26 -4.43 4.39 0.78
C VAL A 26 -4.30 5.90 0.93
N LYS A 27 -5.35 6.59 1.41
CA LYS A 27 -5.31 8.05 1.62
C LYS A 27 -4.25 8.48 2.63
N THR A 28 -4.15 7.74 3.74
CA THR A 28 -3.17 8.03 4.80
C THR A 28 -1.74 7.84 4.27
N LEU A 29 -1.49 6.75 3.55
CA LEU A 29 -0.18 6.49 2.92
C LEU A 29 0.19 7.51 1.84
N GLN A 30 -0.78 7.97 1.04
CA GLN A 30 -0.52 9.04 0.07
C GLN A 30 -0.04 10.34 0.72
N LYS A 31 -0.55 10.66 1.92
CA LYS A 31 -0.08 11.79 2.73
C LYS A 31 1.32 11.53 3.30
N GLN A 32 1.49 10.39 3.99
CA GLN A 32 2.75 9.98 4.64
C GLN A 32 3.92 9.92 3.67
N LEU A 33 3.69 9.32 2.50
CA LEU A 33 4.74 9.00 1.54
C LEU A 33 4.93 10.07 0.47
N LYS A 34 4.38 11.27 0.67
CA LYS A 34 4.46 12.37 -0.31
C LYS A 34 5.90 12.69 -0.72
N LEU A 35 6.85 12.63 0.20
CA LEU A 35 8.28 12.90 -0.07
C LEU A 35 8.93 11.86 -1.00
N TRP A 36 8.47 10.61 -0.96
CA TRP A 36 8.96 9.53 -1.81
C TRP A 36 8.26 9.44 -3.16
N GLN A 37 7.19 10.22 -3.37
CA GLN A 37 6.42 10.29 -4.62
C GLN A 37 6.11 8.90 -5.22
N PRO A 38 5.41 8.01 -4.48
CA PRO A 38 5.07 6.70 -5.01
C PRO A 38 4.19 6.83 -6.25
N ILE A 39 4.50 6.05 -7.28
CA ILE A 39 3.74 6.03 -8.54
C ILE A 39 2.42 5.27 -8.40
N GLU A 40 2.32 4.40 -7.40
CA GLU A 40 1.10 3.66 -7.09
C GLU A 40 1.04 3.34 -5.59
N ILE A 41 -0.14 3.51 -5.00
CA ILE A 41 -0.51 2.93 -3.72
C ILE A 41 -1.86 2.23 -3.92
N LYS A 42 -1.91 0.94 -3.63
CA LYS A 42 -3.15 0.13 -3.72
C LYS A 42 -3.33 -0.75 -2.51
N GLU A 43 -4.57 -1.11 -2.25
CA GLU A 43 -4.92 -2.09 -1.23
C GLU A 43 -5.88 -3.13 -1.80
N SER A 44 -5.60 -4.41 -1.55
CA SER A 44 -6.46 -5.52 -1.96
C SER A 44 -6.16 -6.73 -1.06
N ASN A 45 -7.21 -7.47 -0.65
CA ASN A 45 -7.07 -8.71 0.11
C ASN A 45 -6.14 -8.59 1.34
N ASN A 46 -6.29 -7.51 2.12
CA ASN A 46 -5.47 -7.21 3.30
C ASN A 46 -3.97 -7.00 3.00
N VAL A 47 -3.61 -6.79 1.73
CA VAL A 47 -2.25 -6.42 1.30
C VAL A 47 -2.28 -4.98 0.83
N VAL A 48 -1.36 -4.18 1.33
CA VAL A 48 -1.10 -2.83 0.81
C VAL A 48 0.17 -2.86 -0.01
N THR A 49 0.13 -2.32 -1.23
CA THR A 49 1.29 -2.21 -2.10
C THR A 49 1.61 -0.75 -2.35
N VAL A 50 2.84 -0.34 -2.03
CA VAL A 50 3.46 0.93 -2.36
C VAL A 50 4.50 0.68 -3.45
N VAL A 51 4.38 1.38 -4.57
CA VAL A 51 5.31 1.30 -5.69
C VAL A 51 6.06 2.61 -5.79
N LEU A 52 7.38 2.56 -5.63
CA LEU A 52 8.26 3.72 -5.69
C LEU A 52 8.72 3.97 -7.13
N ASP A 53 8.98 5.23 -7.50
CA ASP A 53 9.67 5.57 -8.74
C ASP A 53 11.18 5.31 -8.65
N ALA A 54 11.54 4.05 -8.41
CA ALA A 54 12.93 3.61 -8.31
C ALA A 54 13.12 2.33 -9.13
N ASN A 55 14.28 2.18 -9.77
CA ASN A 55 14.64 0.92 -10.44
C ASN A 55 14.84 -0.23 -9.45
N GLN A 56 15.32 0.10 -8.25
CA GLN A 56 15.57 -0.82 -7.16
C GLN A 56 15.15 -0.16 -5.84
N VAL A 57 14.52 -0.94 -4.96
CA VAL A 57 14.35 -0.58 -3.56
C VAL A 57 15.56 -1.16 -2.84
N THR A 58 16.49 -0.32 -2.40
CA THR A 58 17.65 -0.76 -1.59
C THR A 58 17.22 -0.92 -0.13
N PRO A 59 18.03 -1.60 0.72
CA PRO A 59 17.75 -1.67 2.15
C PRO A 59 17.60 -0.28 2.80
N GLU A 60 18.38 0.71 2.36
CA GLU A 60 18.35 2.07 2.89
C GLU A 60 17.08 2.81 2.48
N ILE A 61 16.64 2.66 1.22
CA ILE A 61 15.36 3.21 0.75
C ILE A 61 14.21 2.57 1.52
N TYR A 62 14.25 1.24 1.67
CA TYR A 62 13.23 0.49 2.39
C TYR A 62 13.11 0.94 3.85
N ASP A 63 14.23 0.99 4.57
CA ASP A 63 14.31 1.45 5.96
C ASP A 63 13.76 2.87 6.11
N ALA A 64 14.17 3.80 5.23
CA ALA A 64 13.66 5.17 5.27
C ALA A 64 12.15 5.24 5.03
N VAL A 65 11.62 4.49 4.04
CA VAL A 65 10.18 4.46 3.74
C VAL A 65 9.38 3.91 4.92
N VAL A 66 9.83 2.80 5.52
CA VAL A 66 9.11 2.16 6.62
C VAL A 66 9.24 3.00 7.90
N SER A 67 10.46 3.30 8.33
CA SER A 67 10.73 3.94 9.61
C SER A 67 10.29 5.40 9.62
N SER A 68 10.66 6.19 8.61
CA SER A 68 10.38 7.64 8.59
C SER A 68 9.11 8.02 7.84
N GLY A 69 8.59 7.15 6.97
CA GLY A 69 7.36 7.39 6.22
C GLY A 69 6.13 6.78 6.89
N ILE A 70 6.16 5.46 7.07
CA ILE A 70 4.96 4.68 7.41
C ILE A 70 4.76 4.60 8.92
N CYS A 71 5.80 4.19 9.67
CA CYS A 71 5.70 3.99 11.11
C CYS A 71 5.73 5.31 11.90
N MET A 72 6.34 6.37 11.38
CA MET A 72 6.45 7.65 12.07
C MET A 72 5.07 8.20 12.52
N ASP A 73 4.11 8.26 11.61
CA ASP A 73 2.76 8.74 11.90
C ASP A 73 1.97 7.76 12.80
N VAL A 74 2.34 6.47 12.83
CA VAL A 74 1.78 5.51 13.80
C VAL A 74 2.26 5.88 15.21
N TRP A 75 3.55 6.19 15.37
CA TRP A 75 4.15 6.54 16.66
C TRP A 75 3.67 7.89 17.20
N THR A 76 3.47 8.87 16.33
CA THR A 76 2.89 10.17 16.71
C THR A 76 1.37 10.13 16.86
N LYS A 77 0.74 8.99 16.53
CA LYS A 77 -0.72 8.79 16.55
C LYS A 77 -1.45 9.71 15.57
N ASP A 78 -0.80 10.05 14.46
CA ASP A 78 -1.33 10.85 13.36
C ASP A 78 -1.98 9.99 12.24
N VAL A 79 -2.49 8.82 12.62
CA VAL A 79 -3.22 7.90 11.74
C VAL A 79 -4.64 7.66 12.25
N PRO A 80 -5.63 7.41 11.36
CA PRO A 80 -6.96 7.01 11.79
C PRO A 80 -6.94 5.69 12.58
N ASP A 81 -7.88 5.51 13.51
CA ASP A 81 -7.98 4.27 14.30
C ASP A 81 -8.10 3.00 13.45
N SER A 82 -8.63 3.09 12.22
CA SER A 82 -8.77 1.94 11.31
C SER A 82 -7.49 1.58 10.55
N TYR A 83 -6.46 2.42 10.65
CA TYR A 83 -5.26 2.33 9.82
C TYR A 83 -4.53 1.00 10.02
N MET A 84 -4.38 0.24 8.92
CA MET A 84 -3.68 -1.05 8.83
C MET A 84 -4.09 -2.13 9.84
N LYS A 85 -5.21 -1.98 10.56
CA LYS A 85 -5.66 -2.94 11.60
C LYS A 85 -5.81 -4.37 11.10
N THR A 86 -6.21 -4.54 9.84
CA THR A 86 -6.41 -5.85 9.22
C THR A 86 -5.38 -6.15 8.14
N THR A 87 -4.42 -5.25 7.90
CA THR A 87 -3.39 -5.42 6.88
C THR A 87 -2.41 -6.50 7.33
N LYS A 88 -2.28 -7.55 6.51
CA LYS A 88 -1.38 -8.68 6.77
C LYS A 88 0.02 -8.40 6.25
N GLU A 89 0.11 -7.73 5.11
CA GLU A 89 1.38 -7.44 4.45
C GLU A 89 1.37 -6.03 3.85
N LEU A 90 2.52 -5.39 3.95
CA LEU A 90 2.82 -4.13 3.28
C LEU A 90 4.00 -4.36 2.33
N HIS A 91 3.76 -4.20 1.04
CA HIS A 91 4.76 -4.37 -0.01
C HIS A 91 5.32 -3.00 -0.39
N VAL A 92 6.64 -2.87 -0.38
CA VAL A 92 7.36 -1.70 -0.90
C VAL A 92 8.18 -2.16 -2.11
N LEU A 93 7.71 -1.82 -3.30
CA LEU A 93 8.22 -2.36 -4.57
C LEU A 93 8.86 -1.29 -5.44
N ASN A 94 9.74 -1.74 -6.34
CA ASN A 94 10.31 -0.90 -7.39
C ASN A 94 9.26 -0.56 -8.46
N LYS A 95 9.58 0.38 -9.36
CA LYS A 95 8.64 0.85 -10.39
C LYS A 95 8.14 -0.24 -11.34
N HIS A 96 8.90 -1.32 -11.46
CA HIS A 96 8.58 -2.49 -12.29
C HIS A 96 7.69 -3.51 -11.56
N LYS A 97 7.42 -3.30 -10.26
CA LYS A 97 6.66 -4.20 -9.36
C LYS A 97 7.22 -5.62 -9.30
N ALA A 98 8.49 -5.79 -9.64
CA ALA A 98 9.15 -7.08 -9.76
C ALA A 98 10.00 -7.42 -8.53
N PHE A 99 10.54 -6.41 -7.86
CA PHE A 99 11.43 -6.57 -6.71
C PHE A 99 11.13 -5.54 -5.63
N GLY A 100 11.41 -5.91 -4.38
CA GLY A 100 11.26 -5.05 -3.22
C GLY A 100 11.18 -5.86 -1.94
N TYR A 101 10.47 -5.32 -0.96
CA TYR A 101 10.36 -5.90 0.37
C TYR A 101 8.91 -6.00 0.81
N VAL A 102 8.63 -6.98 1.66
CA VAL A 102 7.34 -7.19 2.30
C VAL A 102 7.53 -7.10 3.80
N LEU A 103 6.81 -6.19 4.45
CA LEU A 103 6.69 -6.13 5.90
C LEU A 103 5.44 -6.89 6.33
N GLU A 104 5.61 -7.90 7.19
CA GLU A 104 4.52 -8.64 7.79
C GLU A 104 3.88 -7.84 8.93
N GLN A 105 2.55 -7.90 9.05
CA GLN A 105 1.76 -7.30 10.14
C GLN A 105 2.17 -5.83 10.44
N PRO A 106 2.14 -4.93 9.44
CA PRO A 106 2.81 -3.64 9.49
C PRO A 106 2.43 -2.78 10.71
N LEU A 107 1.16 -2.75 11.11
CA LEU A 107 0.75 -1.98 12.29
C LEU A 107 1.36 -2.55 13.59
N ALA A 108 1.34 -3.88 13.76
CA ALA A 108 1.91 -4.52 14.94
C ALA A 108 3.43 -4.29 14.98
N THR A 109 4.11 -4.48 13.84
CA THR A 109 5.55 -4.26 13.74
C THR A 109 5.94 -2.80 14.01
N CYS A 110 5.24 -1.81 13.43
CA CYS A 110 5.49 -0.40 13.77
C CYS A 110 5.31 -0.17 15.28
N ASN A 111 4.25 -0.69 15.91
CA ASN A 111 4.03 -0.52 17.35
C ASN A 111 5.12 -1.17 18.21
N GLU A 112 5.72 -2.28 17.78
CA GLU A 112 6.84 -2.92 18.47
C GLU A 112 8.13 -2.11 18.29
N MET A 113 8.42 -1.67 17.07
CA MET A 113 9.58 -0.81 16.77
C MET A 113 9.59 0.47 17.61
N GLY A 114 8.43 1.13 17.77
CA GLY A 114 8.32 2.40 18.49
C GLY A 114 8.56 2.30 20.01
N LYS A 115 8.73 1.09 20.55
CA LYS A 115 9.06 0.86 21.98
C LYS A 115 10.56 0.73 22.22
N GLU A 116 11.36 0.75 21.16
CA GLU A 116 12.73 0.28 21.17
C GLU A 116 13.66 1.34 20.57
N PRO A 117 14.94 1.39 20.96
CA PRO A 117 15.91 2.26 20.33
C PRO A 117 16.12 1.91 18.84
N ASP A 118 16.57 2.87 18.05
CA ASP A 118 16.65 2.78 16.57
C ASP A 118 17.35 1.52 16.05
N ASP A 119 18.45 1.10 16.69
CA ASP A 119 19.21 -0.09 16.31
C ASP A 119 18.39 -1.38 16.48
N ARG A 120 17.69 -1.51 17.61
CA ARG A 120 16.82 -2.65 17.90
C ARG A 120 15.53 -2.58 17.09
N ALA A 121 14.96 -1.40 16.89
CA ALA A 121 13.81 -1.19 16.02
C ALA A 121 14.10 -1.66 14.59
N LYS A 122 15.30 -1.34 14.06
CA LYS A 122 15.74 -1.81 12.75
C LYS A 122 15.86 -3.33 12.68
N VAL A 123 16.44 -3.97 13.70
CA VAL A 123 16.51 -5.44 13.75
C VAL A 123 15.11 -6.06 13.76
N MET A 124 14.18 -5.49 14.54
CA MET A 124 12.78 -5.93 14.58
C MET A 124 12.09 -5.80 13.22
N MET A 125 12.20 -4.64 12.56
CA MET A 125 11.69 -4.43 11.21
C MET A 125 12.20 -5.53 10.27
N LEU A 126 13.52 -5.73 10.23
CA LEU A 126 14.15 -6.71 9.34
C LEU A 126 13.73 -8.15 9.66
N SER A 127 13.50 -8.49 10.93
CA SER A 127 13.01 -9.82 11.34
C SER A 127 11.59 -10.14 10.85
N LYS A 128 10.81 -9.10 10.53
CA LYS A 128 9.44 -9.17 9.99
C LYS A 128 9.39 -8.84 8.50
N THR A 129 10.56 -8.78 7.86
CA THR A 129 10.70 -8.42 6.46
C THR A 129 11.19 -9.61 5.65
N HIS A 130 10.58 -9.84 4.49
CA HIS A 130 11.14 -10.73 3.48
C HIS A 130 11.19 -10.07 2.10
N MET A 131 12.04 -10.60 1.22
CA MET A 131 12.13 -10.10 -0.16
C MET A 131 10.87 -10.46 -0.95
N PHE A 132 10.42 -9.53 -1.79
CA PHE A 132 9.42 -9.79 -2.83
C PHE A 132 10.13 -10.23 -4.12
N GLY A 133 9.56 -11.22 -4.82
CA GLY A 133 10.05 -11.64 -6.14
C GLY A 133 11.29 -12.55 -6.14
N MET A 134 11.79 -12.98 -4.99
CA MET A 134 12.79 -14.06 -4.95
C MET A 134 12.12 -15.44 -5.09
N PRO A 135 12.65 -16.34 -5.94
CA PRO A 135 12.22 -17.73 -5.95
C PRO A 135 12.50 -18.33 -4.57
N LYS A 136 11.50 -19.02 -3.98
CA LYS A 136 11.72 -19.77 -2.75
C LYS A 136 12.81 -20.81 -3.03
N SER A 137 13.89 -20.80 -2.25
CA SER A 137 14.83 -21.92 -2.25
C SER A 137 14.04 -23.18 -1.95
N LYS A 138 14.12 -24.15 -2.85
CA LYS A 138 13.61 -25.51 -2.61
C LYS A 138 14.38 -26.15 -1.45
#